data_AF-A0A3A1WYG8-F1
#
_entry.id   AF-A0A3A1WYG8-F1
#
_cell.length_a   1.000
_cell.length_b   1.000
_cell.length_c   1.000
_cell.angle_alpha   90.00
_cell.angle_beta   90.00
_cell.angle_gamma   90.00
#
_symmetry.space_group_name_H-M   'P 1'
#
loop_
_entity.id
_entity.type
_entity.pdbx_description
1 polymer ?
#
loop_
_entity_poly.entity_id
_entity_poly.type
_entity_poly.pdbx_seq_one_letter_code
_entity_poly.pdbx_strand_id
1 'polypeptide(L)'
;MTGTTSTKRQRRQKTSVVERFAPSPYSLKEAAEHADILSWISIIIFGFGTFVRKQFTKGILFLLCEVVLLGFLFTTGSEYLPKILTLGTVKQGKVKINGFWHYTAGDNSVEILLYGVMSLAAIIVLVYLATLSLRSSYKAQVITANGQKPANFIKDASSLLDSKAHVGLMTLPTAGIVLFTILPLIFMISMAFTSYDRNHPVLFTWTGLNNFFAIGNSKSSINAGTFFDVLVWTLVW
;
A
#
# COMPACT_ATOMS: atom_id res chain seq x y z
N MET A 1 13.54 41.71 57.45
CA MET A 1 14.25 40.62 56.76
C MET A 1 13.22 39.61 56.26
N THR A 2 13.41 39.16 55.01
CA THR A 2 12.88 37.93 54.37
C THR A 2 11.35 37.77 54.30
N GLY A 3 10.67 37.76 53.16
CA GLY A 3 11.09 37.48 51.78
C GLY A 3 10.11 36.46 51.19
N THR A 4 9.01 36.94 50.61
CA THR A 4 7.93 36.13 50.03
C THR A 4 8.39 35.41 48.77
N THR A 5 8.33 34.07 48.75
CA THR A 5 8.65 33.24 47.59
C THR A 5 7.48 33.25 46.60
N SER A 6 7.65 33.99 45.50
CA SER A 6 6.71 34.00 44.37
C SER A 6 6.96 32.79 43.46
N THR A 7 6.04 31.81 43.49
CA THR A 7 5.99 30.68 42.57
C THR A 7 5.63 31.15 41.16
N LYS A 8 6.63 31.27 40.28
CA LYS A 8 6.45 31.50 38.84
C LYS A 8 5.75 30.30 38.19
N ARG A 9 4.45 30.46 37.93
CA ARG A 9 3.63 29.57 37.10
C ARG A 9 4.13 29.65 35.65
N GLN A 10 4.81 28.61 35.14
CA GLN A 10 5.21 28.52 33.74
C GLN A 10 3.95 28.55 32.85
N ARG A 11 3.76 29.65 32.10
CA ARG A 11 2.76 29.75 31.04
C ARG A 11 3.14 28.78 29.92
N ARG A 12 2.29 27.76 29.67
CA ARG A 12 2.27 27.02 28.40
C ARG A 12 2.13 28.03 27.26
N GLN A 13 3.21 28.27 26.51
CA GLN A 13 3.16 29.09 25.30
C GLN A 13 2.25 28.39 24.28
N LYS A 14 1.15 29.04 23.90
CA LYS A 14 0.29 28.62 22.79
C LYS A 14 1.07 28.85 21.49
N THR A 15 1.40 27.76 20.79
CA THR A 15 2.02 27.79 19.46
C THR A 15 1.14 28.60 18.50
N SER A 16 1.75 29.55 17.79
CA SER A 16 1.03 30.52 16.96
C SER A 16 0.31 29.84 15.79
N VAL A 17 -0.84 30.38 15.36
CA VAL A 17 -1.68 29.78 14.29
C VAL A 17 -0.94 29.73 12.94
N VAL A 18 0.01 30.64 12.71
CA VAL A 18 0.83 30.71 11.49
C VAL A 18 1.82 29.54 11.41
N GLU A 19 2.39 29.12 12.53
CA GLU A 19 3.29 27.96 12.64
C GLU A 19 2.58 26.63 12.37
N ARG A 20 1.24 26.61 12.53
CA ARG A 20 0.39 25.43 12.29
C ARG A 20 0.22 25.10 10.80
N PHE A 21 0.41 26.09 9.92
CA PHE A 21 0.25 25.96 8.47
C PHE A 21 1.56 26.09 7.69
N ALA A 22 2.69 26.26 8.38
CA ALA A 22 3.99 26.18 7.73
C ALA A 22 4.16 24.77 7.12
N PRO A 23 4.63 24.65 5.86
CA PRO A 23 4.94 23.34 5.29
C PRO A 23 5.90 22.66 6.26
N SER A 24 5.59 21.41 6.63
CA SER A 24 6.40 20.71 7.63
C SER A 24 7.87 20.76 7.18
N PRO A 25 8.82 21.10 8.05
CA PRO A 25 10.25 21.21 7.70
C PRO A 25 10.88 19.87 7.31
N TYR A 26 10.07 18.82 7.13
CA TYR A 26 10.44 17.45 6.78
C TYR A 26 9.72 16.98 5.50
N SER A 27 9.35 17.91 4.61
CA SER A 27 8.73 17.62 3.31
C SER A 27 9.67 16.79 2.42
N LEU A 28 9.13 16.04 1.44
CA LEU A 28 9.97 15.22 0.53
C LEU A 28 10.94 16.06 -0.29
N LYS A 29 10.55 17.28 -0.64
CA LYS A 29 11.42 18.19 -1.41
C LYS A 29 12.65 18.57 -0.59
N GLU A 30 12.43 19.01 0.65
CA GLU A 30 13.48 19.35 1.59
C GLU A 30 14.38 18.15 1.94
N ALA A 31 13.76 16.99 2.14
CA ALA A 31 14.47 15.76 2.41
C ALA A 31 15.26 15.26 1.20
N ALA A 32 14.83 15.53 -0.04
CA ALA A 32 15.60 15.16 -1.23
C ALA A 32 16.81 16.09 -1.45
N GLU A 33 16.68 17.37 -1.10
CA GLU A 33 17.69 18.41 -1.33
C GLU A 33 18.77 18.47 -0.23
N HIS A 34 18.41 18.16 1.02
CA HIS A 34 19.31 18.29 2.18
C HIS A 34 19.57 16.97 2.93
N ALA A 35 19.14 15.83 2.38
CA ALA A 35 19.46 14.52 2.94
C ALA A 35 20.94 14.17 2.78
N ASP A 36 21.52 13.69 3.88
CA ASP A 36 22.82 13.03 3.86
C ASP A 36 22.76 11.68 3.10
N ILE A 37 23.91 11.16 2.68
CA ILE A 37 24.05 9.89 1.94
C ILE A 37 23.39 8.73 2.73
N LEU A 38 23.49 8.76 4.06
CA LEU A 38 22.84 7.79 4.95
C LEU A 38 21.30 7.87 4.92
N SER A 39 20.75 9.07 4.73
CA SER A 39 19.32 9.28 4.56
C SER A 39 18.85 8.77 3.19
N TRP A 40 19.66 8.95 2.14
CA TRP A 40 19.42 8.37 0.80
C TRP A 40 19.49 6.84 0.79
N ILE A 41 20.44 6.24 1.51
CA ILE A 41 20.53 4.77 1.68
C ILE A 41 19.26 4.22 2.36
N SER A 42 18.57 5.03 3.15
CA SER A 42 17.30 4.64 3.80
C SER A 42 16.14 4.46 2.82
N ILE A 43 16.29 4.86 1.55
CA ILE A 43 15.35 4.60 0.46
C ILE A 43 15.53 3.18 -0.06
N ILE A 44 16.73 2.62 0.01
CA ILE A 44 17.03 1.27 -0.49
C ILE A 44 16.87 0.25 0.63
N ILE A 45 17.41 0.53 1.82
CA ILE A 45 17.24 -0.30 3.02
C ILE A 45 16.43 0.52 4.00
N PHE A 46 15.14 0.22 4.11
CA PHE A 46 14.23 0.96 4.96
C PHE A 46 14.71 0.89 6.41
N GLY A 47 14.87 2.06 7.02
CA GLY A 47 15.27 2.15 8.41
C GLY A 47 16.78 2.17 8.68
N PHE A 48 17.67 2.06 7.68
CA PHE A 48 19.12 2.15 7.93
C PHE A 48 19.55 3.49 8.54
N GLY A 49 19.07 4.61 8.01
CA GLY A 49 19.40 5.95 8.51
C GLY A 49 18.75 6.29 9.85
N THR A 50 17.61 5.67 10.20
CA THR A 50 17.02 5.77 11.54
C THR A 50 17.75 4.87 12.54
N PHE A 51 18.24 3.71 12.10
CA PHE A 51 19.07 2.80 12.90
C PHE A 51 20.39 3.46 13.32
N VAL A 52 21.13 4.05 12.37
CA VAL A 52 22.39 4.78 12.64
C VAL A 52 22.19 5.96 13.60
N ARG A 53 21.01 6.60 13.56
CA ARG A 53 20.65 7.73 14.44
C ARG A 53 19.99 7.29 15.75
N LYS A 54 20.25 6.05 16.19
CA LYS A 54 19.82 5.46 17.48
C LYS A 54 18.29 5.30 17.66
N GLN A 55 17.51 5.32 16.58
CA GLN A 55 16.08 5.00 16.60
C GLN A 55 15.84 3.53 16.20
N PHE A 56 16.40 2.60 16.98
CA PHE A 56 16.42 1.16 16.67
C PHE A 56 15.03 0.56 16.43
N THR A 57 14.04 0.88 17.28
CA THR A 57 12.71 0.27 17.16
C THR A 57 11.99 0.65 15.86
N LYS A 58 12.15 1.90 15.40
CA LYS A 58 11.58 2.33 14.11
C LYS A 58 12.34 1.73 12.95
N GLY A 59 13.67 1.71 13.04
CA GLY A 59 14.53 1.09 12.03
C GLY A 59 14.15 -0.38 11.80
N ILE A 60 13.99 -1.15 12.89
CA ILE A 60 13.57 -2.56 12.83
C ILE A 60 12.17 -2.71 12.23
N LEU A 61 11.20 -1.88 12.59
CA LEU A 61 9.85 -1.97 12.03
C LEU A 61 9.84 -1.73 10.52
N PHE A 62 10.54 -0.69 10.06
CA PHE A 62 10.67 -0.38 8.65
C PHE A 62 11.38 -1.50 7.87
N LEU A 63 12.45 -2.05 8.45
CA LEU A 63 13.19 -3.17 7.87
C LEU A 63 12.34 -4.45 7.82
N LEU A 64 11.57 -4.76 8.87
CA LEU A 64 10.65 -5.90 8.87
C LEU A 64 9.58 -5.77 7.77
N CYS A 65 8.98 -4.58 7.62
CA CYS A 65 8.02 -4.34 6.54
C CYS A 65 8.65 -4.50 5.16
N GLU A 66 9.88 -4.02 4.98
CA GLU A 66 10.64 -4.19 3.74
C GLU A 66 10.87 -5.67 3.42
N VAL A 67 11.38 -6.45 4.38
CA VAL A 67 11.65 -7.88 4.21
C VAL A 67 10.37 -8.66 3.85
N VAL A 68 9.24 -8.34 4.48
CA VAL A 68 7.96 -8.97 4.15
C VAL A 68 7.50 -8.62 2.74
N LEU A 69 7.55 -7.34 2.34
CA LEU A 69 7.13 -6.91 1.01
C LEU A 69 8.04 -7.44 -0.10
N LEU A 70 9.36 -7.35 0.09
CA LEU A 70 10.32 -7.90 -0.85
C LEU A 70 10.21 -9.44 -0.90
N GLY A 71 10.05 -10.12 0.23
CA GLY A 71 9.84 -11.56 0.27
C GLY A 71 8.61 -11.99 -0.53
N PHE A 72 7.49 -11.28 -0.37
CA PHE A 72 6.29 -11.49 -1.18
C PHE A 72 6.52 -11.22 -2.68
N LEU A 73 7.23 -10.13 -3.02
CA LEU A 73 7.53 -9.81 -4.43
C LEU A 73 8.49 -10.80 -5.08
N PHE A 74 9.48 -11.33 -4.36
CA PHE A 74 10.41 -12.31 -4.90
C PHE A 74 9.80 -13.71 -5.03
N THR A 75 8.87 -14.08 -4.15
CA THR A 75 8.22 -15.40 -4.18
C THR A 75 6.99 -15.39 -5.10
N THR A 76 5.97 -14.61 -4.74
CA THR A 76 4.70 -14.51 -5.48
C THR A 76 4.82 -13.53 -6.64
N GLY A 77 5.39 -12.35 -6.42
CA GLY A 77 5.46 -11.33 -7.48
C GLY A 77 6.24 -11.79 -8.72
N SER A 78 7.38 -12.46 -8.54
CA SER A 78 8.21 -12.94 -9.66
C SER A 78 7.48 -13.94 -10.56
N GLU A 79 6.60 -14.76 -9.99
CA GLU A 79 5.83 -15.76 -10.71
C GLU A 79 4.61 -15.17 -11.45
N TYR A 80 3.84 -14.31 -10.78
CA TYR A 80 2.54 -13.86 -11.28
C TYR A 80 2.60 -12.51 -12.02
N LEU A 81 3.53 -11.61 -11.68
CA LEU A 81 3.62 -10.28 -12.31
C LEU A 81 3.91 -10.34 -13.82
N PRO A 82 4.79 -11.23 -14.34
CA PRO A 82 4.97 -11.37 -15.79
C PRO A 82 3.74 -11.95 -16.50
N LYS A 83 2.96 -12.76 -15.79
CA LYS A 83 1.74 -13.41 -16.31
C LYS A 83 0.51 -12.50 -16.26
N ILE A 84 0.60 -11.31 -15.67
CA ILE A 84 -0.54 -10.38 -15.54
C ILE A 84 -1.09 -9.91 -16.89
N LEU A 85 -0.29 -9.94 -17.95
CA LEU A 85 -0.72 -9.58 -19.32
C LEU A 85 -1.22 -10.77 -20.12
N THR A 86 -0.84 -11.99 -19.77
CA THR A 86 -1.24 -13.20 -20.50
C THR A 86 -2.38 -13.94 -19.82
N LEU A 87 -2.57 -13.74 -18.51
CA LEU A 87 -3.57 -14.38 -17.64
C LEU A 87 -3.48 -15.91 -17.63
N GLY A 88 -2.36 -16.49 -18.06
CA GLY A 88 -2.16 -17.93 -18.12
C GLY A 88 -2.26 -18.46 -19.56
N THR A 89 -1.39 -19.42 -19.87
CA THR A 89 -1.28 -20.01 -21.22
C THR A 89 -1.52 -21.51 -21.20
N VAL A 90 -1.38 -22.15 -20.03
CA VAL A 90 -1.50 -23.60 -19.88
C VAL A 90 -2.94 -23.97 -19.54
N LYS A 91 -3.65 -24.55 -20.51
CA LYS A 91 -5.00 -25.11 -20.28
C LYS A 91 -4.93 -26.31 -19.34
N GLN A 92 -5.88 -26.40 -18.39
CA GLN A 92 -6.09 -27.61 -17.62
C GLN A 92 -6.36 -28.79 -18.55
N GLY A 93 -5.48 -29.78 -18.51
CA GLY A 93 -5.55 -30.98 -19.34
C GLY A 93 -6.32 -32.08 -18.61
N LYS A 94 -7.18 -32.80 -19.34
CA LYS A 94 -7.72 -34.09 -18.88
C LYS A 94 -7.22 -35.16 -19.83
N VAL A 95 -6.38 -36.07 -19.34
CA VAL A 95 -5.86 -37.17 -20.15
C VAL A 95 -6.32 -38.47 -19.51
N LYS A 96 -6.92 -39.35 -20.31
CA LYS A 96 -7.35 -40.66 -19.85
C LYS A 96 -6.19 -41.63 -20.03
N ILE A 97 -5.59 -42.06 -18.92
CA ILE A 97 -4.51 -43.05 -18.90
C ILE A 97 -5.05 -44.29 -18.20
N ASN A 98 -5.01 -45.45 -18.85
CA ASN A 98 -5.45 -46.73 -18.30
C ASN A 98 -6.88 -46.73 -17.73
N GLY A 99 -7.82 -46.03 -18.39
CA GLY A 99 -9.23 -46.02 -17.97
C GLY A 99 -9.57 -44.98 -16.90
N PHE A 100 -8.58 -44.41 -16.20
CA PHE A 100 -8.78 -43.39 -15.18
C PHE A 100 -8.48 -41.98 -15.72
N TRP A 101 -9.23 -41.00 -15.22
CA TRP A 101 -9.02 -39.59 -15.55
C TRP A 101 -7.83 -39.06 -14.76
N HIS A 102 -6.77 -38.67 -15.47
CA HIS A 102 -5.69 -37.86 -14.91
C HIS A 102 -5.92 -36.40 -15.25
N TYR A 103 -5.93 -35.56 -14.22
CA TYR A 103 -6.07 -34.12 -14.33
C TYR A 103 -4.67 -33.50 -14.28
N THR A 104 -4.31 -32.76 -15.31
CA THR A 104 -3.09 -31.95 -15.32
C THR A 104 -3.46 -30.57 -14.78
N ALA A 105 -2.80 -30.14 -13.70
CA ALA A 105 -2.95 -28.78 -13.19
C ALA A 105 -2.53 -27.80 -14.29
N GLY A 106 -3.49 -27.02 -14.75
CA GLY A 106 -3.30 -25.89 -15.66
C GLY A 106 -3.39 -24.58 -14.87
N ASP A 107 -3.02 -23.50 -15.54
CA ASP A 107 -3.02 -22.16 -14.95
C ASP A 107 -4.44 -21.77 -14.52
N ASN A 108 -4.54 -21.02 -13.43
CA ASN A 108 -5.79 -20.40 -13.00
C ASN A 108 -5.70 -18.90 -13.23
N SER A 109 -6.41 -18.39 -14.24
CA SER A 109 -6.40 -16.97 -14.59
C SER A 109 -6.90 -16.08 -13.46
N VAL A 110 -7.83 -16.56 -12.63
CA VAL A 110 -8.33 -15.82 -11.44
C VAL A 110 -7.19 -15.61 -10.45
N GLU A 111 -6.43 -16.66 -10.19
CA GLU A 111 -5.30 -16.65 -9.25
C GLU A 111 -4.17 -15.76 -9.76
N ILE A 112 -3.83 -15.87 -11.05
CA ILE A 112 -2.83 -15.03 -11.69
C ILE A 112 -3.22 -13.55 -11.62
N LEU A 113 -4.48 -13.23 -11.89
CA LEU A 113 -4.98 -11.86 -11.83
C LEU A 113 -4.95 -11.33 -10.38
N LEU A 114 -5.42 -12.13 -9.41
CA LEU A 114 -5.45 -11.75 -8.00
C LEU A 114 -4.05 -11.46 -7.47
N TYR A 115 -3.13 -12.42 -7.61
CA TYR A 115 -1.75 -12.24 -7.12
C TYR A 115 -0.96 -11.21 -7.92
N GLY A 116 -1.27 -11.04 -9.21
CA GLY A 116 -0.72 -9.94 -10.02
C GLY A 116 -1.14 -8.57 -9.49
N VAL A 117 -2.43 -8.36 -9.23
CA VAL A 117 -2.96 -7.11 -8.65
C VAL A 117 -2.41 -6.88 -7.24
N MET A 118 -2.33 -7.92 -6.41
CA MET A 118 -1.71 -7.84 -5.07
C MET A 118 -0.23 -7.45 -5.16
N SER A 119 0.51 -7.99 -6.13
CA SER A 119 1.93 -7.65 -6.35
C SER A 119 2.10 -6.20 -6.80
N LEU A 120 1.24 -5.70 -7.68
CA LEU A 120 1.23 -4.28 -8.06
C LEU A 120 0.94 -3.37 -6.85
N ALA A 121 -0.06 -3.73 -6.04
CA ALA A 121 -0.37 -3.01 -4.80
C ALA A 121 0.81 -3.04 -3.82
N ALA A 122 1.49 -4.17 -3.67
CA ALA A 122 2.68 -4.30 -2.83
C ALA A 122 3.83 -3.38 -3.31
N ILE A 123 4.03 -3.22 -4.62
CA ILE A 123 5.01 -2.27 -5.19
C ILE A 123 4.65 -0.84 -4.81
N ILE A 124 3.37 -0.44 -4.93
CA ILE A 124 2.91 0.90 -4.53
C ILE A 124 3.16 1.15 -3.05
N VAL A 125 2.84 0.18 -2.19
CA VAL A 125 3.09 0.26 -0.75
C VAL A 125 4.59 0.34 -0.44
N LEU A 126 5.42 -0.42 -1.17
CA LEU A 126 6.88 -0.38 -1.03
C LEU A 126 7.42 1.01 -1.36
N VAL A 127 7.02 1.60 -2.48
CA VAL A 127 7.41 2.97 -2.86
C VAL A 127 6.94 3.97 -1.80
N TYR A 128 5.71 3.84 -1.32
CA TYR A 128 5.19 4.70 -0.25
C TYR A 128 6.01 4.59 1.04
N LEU A 129 6.34 3.37 1.49
CA LEU A 129 7.20 3.14 2.65
C LEU A 129 8.62 3.69 2.45
N ALA A 130 9.17 3.61 1.24
CA ALA A 130 10.46 4.22 0.91
C ALA A 130 10.44 5.73 1.16
N THR A 131 9.38 6.41 0.70
CA THR A 131 9.23 7.86 0.95
C THR A 131 9.07 8.19 2.43
N LEU A 132 8.37 7.34 3.20
CA LEU A 132 8.22 7.52 4.65
C LEU A 132 9.54 7.26 5.39
N SER A 133 10.30 6.25 4.98
CA SER A 133 11.63 5.93 5.52
C SER A 133 12.58 7.11 5.34
N LEU A 134 12.61 7.72 4.16
CA LEU A 134 13.41 8.93 3.88
C LEU A 134 12.99 10.12 4.74
N ARG A 135 11.69 10.41 4.84
CA ARG A 135 11.18 11.49 5.72
C ARG A 135 11.57 11.25 7.17
N SER A 136 11.45 10.01 7.63
CA SER A 136 11.77 9.64 9.01
C SER A 136 13.26 9.75 9.29
N SER A 137 14.12 9.34 8.34
CA SER A 137 15.58 9.46 8.48
C SER A 137 15.98 10.94 8.49
N TYR A 138 15.49 11.75 7.55
CA TYR A 138 15.78 13.19 7.50
C TYR A 138 15.33 13.92 8.77
N LYS A 139 14.14 13.62 9.30
CA LYS A 139 13.72 14.16 10.59
C LYS A 139 14.68 13.81 11.72
N ALA A 140 15.19 12.57 11.76
CA ALA A 140 16.20 12.17 12.74
C ALA A 140 17.54 12.90 12.53
N GLN A 141 17.91 13.23 11.29
CA GLN A 141 19.10 14.03 10.95
C GLN A 141 19.05 15.40 11.62
N VAL A 142 17.98 16.16 11.34
CA VAL A 142 17.80 17.53 11.81
C VAL A 142 17.75 17.59 13.34
N ILE A 143 17.07 16.63 13.99
CA ILE A 143 16.99 16.57 15.45
C ILE A 143 18.36 16.27 16.08
N THR A 144 19.13 15.36 15.48
CA THR A 144 20.48 15.02 15.95
C THR A 144 21.45 16.19 15.71
N ALA A 145 21.35 16.88 14.57
CA ALA A 145 22.14 18.07 14.26
C ALA A 145 21.87 19.22 15.24
N ASN A 146 20.62 19.37 15.71
CA ASN A 146 20.25 20.32 16.75
C ASN A 146 20.66 19.89 18.18
N GLY A 147 21.49 18.84 18.32
CA GLY A 147 21.99 18.34 19.61
C GLY A 147 20.94 17.66 20.49
N GLN A 148 19.72 17.44 19.97
CA GLN A 148 18.64 16.80 20.71
C GLN A 148 18.68 15.29 20.53
N LYS A 149 18.39 14.55 21.60
CA LYS A 149 18.25 13.09 21.49
C LYS A 149 16.96 12.76 20.72
N PRO A 150 17.03 11.96 19.65
CA PRO A 150 15.84 11.52 18.94
C PRO A 150 14.86 10.84 19.89
N ALA A 151 13.56 11.14 19.73
CA ALA A 151 12.51 10.62 20.61
C ALA A 151 12.51 9.08 20.61
N ASN A 152 12.43 8.50 21.80
CA ASN A 152 12.38 7.05 21.99
C ASN A 152 11.03 6.53 21.45
N PHE A 153 11.00 5.39 20.75
CA PHE A 153 9.77 4.85 20.14
C PHE A 153 8.61 4.70 21.13
N ILE A 154 8.90 4.40 22.39
CA ILE A 154 7.90 4.32 23.47
C ILE A 154 7.23 5.69 23.71
N LYS A 155 8.00 6.78 23.68
CA LYS A 155 7.45 8.14 23.81
C LYS A 155 6.69 8.57 22.56
N ASP A 156 7.13 8.15 21.38
CA ASP A 156 6.41 8.42 20.14
C ASP A 156 5.12 7.58 20.02
N ALA A 157 5.12 6.32 20.44
CA ALA A 157 3.93 5.46 20.48
C ALA A 157 2.91 5.98 21.51
N SER A 158 3.37 6.38 22.70
CA SER A 158 2.52 7.06 23.68
C SER A 158 2.02 8.41 23.16
N SER A 159 2.84 9.19 22.46
CA SER A 159 2.39 10.43 21.80
C SER A 159 1.40 10.17 20.68
N LEU A 160 1.55 9.06 19.93
CA LEU A 160 0.62 8.61 18.90
C LEU A 160 -0.68 8.03 19.45
N LEU A 161 -0.73 7.63 20.72
CA LEU A 161 -1.95 7.20 21.41
C LEU A 161 -2.63 8.31 22.20
N ASP A 162 -1.89 9.36 22.57
CA ASP A 162 -2.38 10.46 23.40
C ASP A 162 -2.55 11.74 22.58
N SER A 163 -1.47 12.47 22.28
CA SER A 163 -1.52 13.76 21.56
C SER A 163 -1.82 13.64 20.06
N LYS A 164 -1.55 12.49 19.46
CA LYS A 164 -1.74 12.19 18.03
C LYS A 164 -2.52 10.88 17.82
N ALA A 165 -3.36 10.53 18.81
CA ALA A 165 -4.30 9.42 18.78
C ALA A 165 -5.01 9.30 17.44
N HIS A 166 -5.53 10.43 16.94
CA HIS A 166 -6.24 10.48 15.65
C HIS A 166 -5.39 9.99 14.46
N VAL A 167 -4.07 10.19 14.46
CA VAL A 167 -3.22 9.70 13.36
C VAL A 167 -3.06 8.19 13.45
N GLY A 168 -2.65 7.67 14.62
CA GLY A 168 -2.47 6.22 14.81
C GLY A 168 -3.78 5.45 14.65
N LEU A 169 -4.84 5.93 15.29
CA LEU A 169 -6.16 5.31 15.23
C LEU A 169 -6.81 5.39 13.86
N MET A 170 -6.47 6.36 13.01
CA MET A 170 -6.99 6.42 11.63
C MET A 170 -6.14 5.62 10.64
N THR A 171 -4.83 5.43 10.90
CA THR A 171 -3.98 4.61 10.02
C THR A 171 -4.45 3.16 9.92
N LEU A 172 -4.91 2.56 11.03
CA LEU A 172 -5.39 1.18 11.04
C LEU A 172 -6.69 1.00 10.21
N PRO A 173 -7.77 1.78 10.42
CA PRO A 173 -8.94 1.78 9.55
C PRO A 173 -8.60 2.09 8.09
N THR A 174 -7.70 3.05 7.83
CA THR A 174 -7.33 3.41 6.46
C THR A 174 -6.62 2.26 5.75
N ALA A 175 -5.68 1.59 6.44
CA ALA A 175 -5.03 0.39 5.92
C ALA A 175 -6.04 -0.73 5.66
N GLY A 176 -7.02 -0.91 6.56
CA GLY A 176 -8.14 -1.85 6.38
C GLY A 176 -8.96 -1.55 5.12
N ILE A 177 -9.33 -0.30 4.88
CA ILE A 177 -10.07 0.11 3.67
C ILE A 177 -9.25 -0.17 2.41
N VAL A 178 -7.94 0.13 2.42
CA VAL A 178 -7.07 -0.15 1.27
C VAL A 178 -7.02 -1.65 0.97
N LEU A 179 -6.82 -2.48 1.99
CA LEU A 179 -6.66 -3.94 1.84
C LEU A 179 -7.97 -4.67 1.53
N PHE A 180 -9.08 -4.29 2.17
CA PHE A 180 -10.34 -5.03 2.08
C PHE A 180 -11.37 -4.40 1.14
N THR A 181 -11.21 -3.15 0.76
CA THR A 181 -12.14 -2.46 -0.15
C THR A 181 -11.46 -2.14 -1.46
N ILE A 182 -10.39 -1.37 -1.44
CA ILE A 182 -9.76 -0.86 -2.67
C ILE A 182 -9.12 -2.00 -3.47
N LEU A 183 -8.36 -2.88 -2.82
CA LEU A 183 -7.68 -3.98 -3.50
C LEU A 183 -8.67 -4.96 -4.17
N PRO A 184 -9.73 -5.44 -3.50
CA PRO A 184 -10.76 -6.26 -4.15
C PRO A 184 -11.48 -5.52 -5.28
N LEU A 185 -11.75 -4.22 -5.12
CA LEU A 185 -12.38 -3.43 -6.19
C LEU A 185 -11.50 -3.37 -7.45
N ILE A 186 -10.19 -3.14 -7.32
CA ILE A 186 -9.27 -3.14 -8.47
C ILE A 186 -9.26 -4.50 -9.18
N PHE A 187 -9.25 -5.58 -8.40
CA PHE A 187 -9.34 -6.95 -8.94
C PHE A 187 -10.66 -7.17 -9.69
N MET A 188 -11.80 -6.77 -9.12
CA MET A 188 -13.11 -6.89 -9.74
C MET A 188 -13.23 -6.05 -11.02
N ILE A 189 -12.72 -4.82 -11.01
CA ILE A 189 -12.68 -3.95 -12.19
C ILE A 189 -11.81 -4.60 -13.27
N SER A 190 -10.65 -5.15 -12.90
CA SER A 190 -9.75 -5.82 -13.85
C SER A 190 -10.43 -7.04 -14.49
N MET A 191 -11.18 -7.84 -13.73
CA MET A 191 -11.97 -8.95 -14.28
C MET A 191 -12.98 -8.51 -15.35
N ALA A 192 -13.58 -7.31 -15.23
CA ALA A 192 -14.52 -6.81 -16.23
C ALA A 192 -13.90 -6.61 -17.63
N PHE A 193 -12.59 -6.35 -17.70
CA PHE A 193 -11.81 -6.23 -18.95
C PHE A 193 -11.29 -7.58 -19.48
N THR A 194 -11.76 -8.69 -18.93
CA THR A 194 -11.34 -10.04 -19.32
C THR A 194 -12.50 -10.88 -19.86
N SER A 195 -12.21 -11.95 -20.60
CA SER A 195 -13.22 -12.89 -21.11
C SER A 195 -13.79 -13.84 -20.03
N TYR A 196 -13.91 -13.39 -18.77
CA TYR A 196 -14.43 -14.23 -17.69
C TYR A 196 -15.92 -14.53 -17.92
N ASP A 197 -16.25 -15.82 -17.99
CA ASP A 197 -17.62 -16.32 -18.15
C ASP A 197 -17.86 -17.54 -17.24
N ARG A 198 -19.12 -17.78 -16.89
CA ARG A 198 -19.57 -18.89 -16.04
C ARG A 198 -19.22 -20.26 -16.64
N ASN A 199 -19.12 -20.36 -17.97
CA ASN A 199 -18.89 -21.63 -18.67
C ASN A 199 -17.41 -22.02 -18.75
N HIS A 200 -16.49 -21.05 -18.65
CA HIS A 200 -15.04 -21.26 -18.72
C HIS A 200 -14.31 -20.43 -17.65
N PRO A 201 -14.54 -20.69 -16.35
CA PRO A 201 -14.03 -19.82 -15.28
C PRO A 201 -12.51 -19.92 -15.05
N VAL A 202 -11.87 -20.97 -15.59
CA VAL A 202 -10.49 -21.33 -15.24
C VAL A 202 -9.44 -20.59 -16.08
N LEU A 203 -9.69 -20.42 -17.39
CA LEU A 203 -8.83 -19.65 -18.29
C LEU A 203 -9.62 -18.56 -18.98
N PHE A 204 -9.15 -17.33 -18.84
CA PHE A 204 -9.68 -16.16 -19.55
C PHE A 204 -8.54 -15.24 -19.98
N THR A 205 -8.77 -14.47 -21.03
CA THR A 205 -7.78 -13.55 -21.62
C THR A 205 -8.26 -12.11 -21.53
N TRP A 206 -7.34 -11.16 -21.68
CA TRP A 206 -7.69 -9.75 -21.81
C TRP A 206 -8.52 -9.51 -23.08
N THR A 207 -9.69 -8.92 -22.91
CA THR A 207 -10.59 -8.51 -24.01
C THR A 207 -10.68 -6.98 -24.11
N GLY A 208 -10.20 -6.26 -23.10
CA GLY A 208 -10.21 -4.80 -23.08
C GLY A 208 -11.65 -4.27 -23.15
N LEU A 209 -11.92 -3.37 -24.10
CA LEU A 209 -13.23 -2.75 -24.26
C LEU A 209 -14.23 -3.59 -25.07
N ASN A 210 -13.81 -4.74 -25.62
CA ASN A 210 -14.68 -5.56 -26.46
C ASN A 210 -15.92 -6.06 -25.71
N ASN A 211 -15.79 -6.38 -24.42
CA ASN A 211 -16.93 -6.76 -23.57
C ASN A 211 -17.94 -5.61 -23.44
N PHE A 212 -17.46 -4.37 -23.32
CA PHE A 212 -18.32 -3.19 -23.18
C PHE A 212 -19.05 -2.85 -24.48
N PHE A 213 -18.39 -2.99 -25.62
CA PHE A 213 -19.05 -2.86 -26.93
C PHE A 213 -20.07 -3.96 -27.17
N ALA A 214 -19.83 -5.18 -26.70
CA ALA A 214 -20.79 -6.27 -26.80
C ALA A 214 -22.06 -6.01 -25.98
N ILE A 215 -21.96 -5.40 -24.79
CA ILE A 215 -23.12 -4.99 -23.98
C ILE A 215 -24.02 -3.99 -24.73
N GLY A 216 -23.42 -3.05 -25.47
CA GLY A 216 -24.18 -2.06 -26.25
C GLY A 216 -24.78 -2.60 -27.56
N ASN A 217 -24.41 -3.81 -27.97
CA ASN A 217 -24.83 -4.39 -29.23
C ASN A 217 -25.95 -5.42 -28.98
N SER A 218 -27.18 -5.09 -29.38
CA SER A 218 -28.42 -5.86 -29.11
C SER A 218 -28.47 -7.29 -29.69
N LYS A 219 -27.38 -7.75 -30.33
CA LYS A 219 -27.21 -9.11 -30.88
C LYS A 219 -26.30 -10.00 -30.03
N SER A 220 -25.71 -9.49 -28.95
CA SER A 220 -24.83 -10.26 -28.08
C SER A 220 -25.62 -10.94 -26.95
N SER A 221 -25.12 -12.08 -26.48
CA SER A 221 -25.64 -12.86 -25.34
C SER A 221 -25.56 -12.12 -23.99
N ILE A 222 -25.13 -10.86 -23.98
CA ILE A 222 -24.90 -10.09 -22.76
C ILE A 222 -26.13 -9.22 -22.51
N ASN A 223 -26.82 -9.46 -21.39
CA ASN A 223 -28.06 -8.77 -21.05
C ASN A 223 -27.83 -7.27 -20.80
N ALA A 224 -27.90 -6.47 -21.86
CA ALA A 224 -27.78 -5.01 -21.81
C ALA A 224 -28.73 -4.37 -20.78
N GLY A 225 -29.94 -4.92 -20.63
CA GLY A 225 -30.92 -4.45 -19.64
C GLY A 225 -30.39 -4.50 -18.20
N THR A 226 -29.75 -5.59 -17.81
CA THR A 226 -29.21 -5.75 -16.44
C THR A 226 -28.05 -4.78 -16.18
N PHE A 227 -27.25 -4.47 -17.19
CA PHE A 227 -26.19 -3.47 -17.07
C PHE A 227 -26.76 -2.06 -16.83
N PHE A 228 -27.74 -1.65 -17.63
CA PHE A 228 -28.36 -0.32 -17.49
C PHE A 228 -29.17 -0.19 -16.19
N ASP A 229 -29.86 -1.24 -15.73
CA ASP A 229 -30.57 -1.23 -14.45
C ASP A 229 -29.63 -0.94 -13.28
N VAL A 230 -28.49 -1.65 -13.23
CA VAL A 230 -27.48 -1.43 -12.18
C VAL A 230 -26.80 -0.08 -12.35
N LEU A 231 -26.51 0.36 -13.59
CA LEU A 231 -25.89 1.65 -13.86
C LEU A 231 -26.78 2.82 -13.38
N VAL A 232 -28.07 2.77 -13.72
CA VAL A 232 -29.04 3.79 -13.28
C VAL A 232 -29.13 3.78 -11.75
N TRP A 233 -29.22 2.61 -11.14
CA TRP A 233 -29.19 2.49 -9.69
C TRP A 233 -27.94 3.14 -9.08
N THR A 234 -26.75 2.90 -9.63
CA THR A 234 -25.49 3.48 -9.11
C THR A 234 -25.34 4.98 -9.32
N LEU A 235 -26.02 5.59 -10.31
CA LEU A 235 -25.93 7.02 -10.57
C LEU A 235 -27.00 7.83 -9.83
N VAL A 236 -28.14 7.22 -9.55
CA VAL A 236 -29.29 7.88 -8.90
C VAL A 236 -29.20 7.83 -7.38
N TRP A 237 -28.68 6.73 -6.83
CA TRP A 237 -28.53 6.53 -5.39
C TRP A 237 -27.44 7.41 -4.79
#